data_AF-A0A3M0WU00-F1
#
_entry.id   AF-A0A3M0WU00-F1
#
_cell.length_a   1.000
_cell.length_b   1.000
_cell.length_c   1.000
_cell.angle_alpha   90.00
_cell.angle_beta   90.00
_cell.angle_gamma   90.00
#
_symmetry.space_group_name_H-M   'P 1'
#
loop_
_entity.id
_entity.type
_entity.pdbx_description
1 polymer ?
#
loop_
_entity_poly.entity_id
_entity_poly.type
_entity_poly.pdbx_seq_one_letter_code
_entity_poly.pdbx_strand_id
1 'polypeptide(L)'
;MAYLNVSTYGSVLTSGYTVQTVVDELATKVTDNNVVSADFWDNILTRIPFAQYIFPFGIHEKNILTNVVGYGFWLYFWLAIPSLIGLFLMWQKNNLRERLYVLITAFVFVWLSIVYGSWSFNDNPDPSIITLGNSYARYWLPIFVLLSLPAAIALEKLSKVRFDKHKMIFIASLLLIVGLSAMRVFSGQDGFINSRNNLRIMMEKKKVVLENTPDEAIIIADMADKYLWPDRKVITPLRSDATYNILPIAVDCRPVFYFGITLPDKDLKYLKEVKLASDQLYFKPIISINDETLYKVMKNENEK
;
A
#
# COMPACT_ATOMS: atom_id res chain seq x y z
N MET A 1 22.51 -16.46 1.05
CA MET A 1 21.20 -16.13 1.66
C MET A 1 21.35 -15.74 3.13
N ALA A 2 21.81 -16.62 4.03
CA ALA A 2 21.97 -16.29 5.47
C ALA A 2 22.88 -15.07 5.75
N TYR A 3 24.05 -15.00 5.09
CA TYR A 3 24.96 -13.85 5.23
C TYR A 3 24.35 -12.53 4.75
N LEU A 4 23.62 -12.58 3.62
CA LEU A 4 22.88 -11.42 3.10
C LEU A 4 21.80 -10.97 4.09
N ASN A 5 21.01 -11.89 4.64
CA ASN A 5 20.03 -11.56 5.68
C ASN A 5 20.65 -10.94 6.93
N VAL A 6 21.79 -11.47 7.41
CA VAL A 6 22.50 -10.88 8.56
C VAL A 6 23.02 -9.48 8.23
N SER A 7 23.56 -9.28 7.02
CA SER A 7 24.09 -7.97 6.60
C SER A 7 23.00 -6.92 6.40
N THR A 8 21.80 -7.33 6.00
CA THR A 8 20.69 -6.41 5.68
C THR A 8 19.73 -6.22 6.85
N TYR A 9 19.48 -7.26 7.65
CA TYR A 9 18.44 -7.30 8.70
C TYR A 9 18.96 -7.64 10.10
N GLY A 10 20.27 -7.82 10.27
CA GLY A 10 20.90 -8.07 11.58
C GLY A 10 20.72 -9.48 12.16
N SER A 11 19.93 -10.36 11.52
CA SER A 11 19.84 -11.77 11.91
C SER A 11 19.56 -12.69 10.72
N VAL A 12 19.89 -13.97 10.86
CA VAL A 12 19.68 -15.00 9.82
C VAL A 12 18.20 -15.24 9.54
N LEU A 13 17.35 -15.13 10.58
CA LEU A 13 15.92 -15.45 10.52
C LEU A 13 15.02 -14.21 10.36
N THR A 14 15.61 -13.02 10.39
CA THR A 14 14.86 -11.79 10.16
C THR A 14 14.59 -11.65 8.67
N SER A 15 13.32 -11.51 8.30
CA SER A 15 12.91 -11.24 6.93
C SER A 15 11.84 -10.15 6.92
N GLY A 16 11.91 -9.24 5.94
CA GLY A 16 10.94 -8.14 5.76
C GLY A 16 11.30 -6.83 6.47
N TYR A 17 10.40 -5.85 6.36
CA TYR A 17 10.47 -4.51 6.96
C TYR A 17 10.28 -4.53 8.49
N THR A 18 11.10 -5.29 9.20
CA THR A 18 11.30 -5.04 10.64
C THR A 18 12.23 -3.83 10.77
N VAL A 19 11.75 -2.68 10.29
CA VAL A 19 12.40 -1.40 10.55
C VAL A 19 12.24 -1.14 12.04
N GLN A 20 13.39 -1.05 12.70
CA GLN A 20 13.61 -0.68 14.09
C GLN A 20 12.38 -0.20 14.87
N THR A 21 12.06 -0.98 15.89
CA THR A 21 11.20 -0.68 17.06
C THR A 21 11.45 0.69 17.71
N VAL A 22 12.54 1.38 17.38
CA VAL A 22 12.86 2.72 17.89
C VAL A 22 12.06 3.83 17.17
N VAL A 23 11.66 3.63 15.90
CA VAL A 23 10.83 4.61 15.17
C VAL A 23 9.35 4.45 15.52
N ASP A 24 8.89 3.22 15.76
CA ASP A 24 7.51 2.95 16.16
C ASP A 24 7.18 3.54 17.53
N GLU A 25 8.13 3.60 18.48
CA GLU A 25 7.92 4.20 19.81
C GLU A 25 7.74 5.73 19.78
N LEU A 26 8.22 6.38 18.71
CA LEU A 26 8.04 7.82 18.45
C LEU A 26 6.84 8.10 17.53
N ALA A 27 6.54 7.21 16.58
CA ALA A 27 5.38 7.32 15.70
C ALA A 27 4.06 6.99 16.43
N THR A 28 4.06 6.06 17.38
CA THR A 28 2.89 5.79 18.25
C THR A 28 2.52 7.02 19.06
N LYS A 29 3.49 7.70 19.68
CA LYS A 29 3.24 8.91 20.49
C LYS A 29 2.65 10.10 19.74
N VAL A 30 2.82 10.19 18.42
CA VAL A 30 2.28 11.31 17.61
C VAL A 30 0.91 10.97 17.00
N THR A 31 0.55 9.69 16.93
CA THR A 31 -0.73 9.21 16.36
C THR A 31 -1.76 8.85 17.44
N ASP A 32 -1.41 9.03 18.72
CA ASP A 32 -2.16 8.57 19.89
C ASP A 32 -3.45 9.34 20.21
N ASN A 33 -3.84 10.35 19.43
CA ASN A 33 -5.11 11.04 19.67
C ASN A 33 -6.34 10.28 19.13
N ASN A 34 -6.17 9.11 18.49
CA ASN A 34 -7.27 8.26 18.04
C ASN A 34 -7.06 6.75 18.30
N VAL A 35 -6.07 6.35 19.11
CA VAL A 35 -5.89 4.95 19.47
C VAL A 35 -6.96 4.57 20.49
N VAL A 36 -8.01 3.94 19.96
CA VAL A 36 -9.00 3.17 20.72
C VAL A 36 -8.24 2.28 21.70
N SER A 37 -8.55 2.47 22.98
CA SER A 37 -8.14 1.66 24.15
C SER A 37 -7.48 0.32 23.82
N ALA A 38 -6.27 0.08 24.35
CA ALA A 38 -5.64 -1.23 24.41
C ALA A 38 -6.67 -2.33 24.71
N ASP A 39 -6.96 -3.17 23.72
CA ASP A 39 -8.16 -3.99 23.67
C ASP A 39 -8.10 -5.12 24.71
N PHE A 40 -9.27 -5.56 25.18
CA PHE A 40 -9.45 -6.71 26.09
C PHE A 40 -8.65 -7.95 25.63
N TRP A 41 -8.52 -8.14 24.32
CA TRP A 41 -7.78 -9.23 23.70
C TRP A 41 -6.27 -9.13 23.90
N ASP A 42 -5.68 -7.94 23.86
CA ASP A 42 -4.23 -7.78 24.03
C ASP A 42 -3.79 -8.20 25.43
N ASN A 43 -4.62 -7.91 26.44
CA ASN A 43 -4.41 -8.36 27.82
C ASN A 43 -4.54 -9.88 28.01
N ILE A 44 -5.27 -10.57 27.13
CA ILE A 44 -5.42 -12.03 27.14
C ILE A 44 -4.28 -12.68 26.35
N LEU A 45 -3.99 -12.17 25.16
CA LEU A 45 -2.98 -12.70 24.25
C LEU A 45 -1.58 -12.62 24.87
N THR A 46 -1.28 -11.55 25.60
CA THR A 46 -0.01 -11.39 26.33
C THR A 46 0.23 -12.47 27.40
N ARG A 47 -0.82 -13.16 27.87
CA ARG A 47 -0.72 -14.23 28.88
C ARG A 47 -0.51 -15.61 28.28
N ILE A 48 -0.77 -15.79 26.98
CA ILE A 48 -0.64 -17.08 26.32
C ILE A 48 0.76 -17.16 25.71
N PRO A 49 1.62 -18.09 26.15
CA PRO A 49 2.90 -18.29 25.49
C PRO A 49 2.63 -18.63 24.01
N PHE A 50 3.38 -18.02 23.11
CA PHE A 50 3.26 -18.13 21.65
C PHE A 50 2.13 -17.38 20.94
N ALA A 51 1.20 -16.72 21.64
CA ALA A 51 0.15 -15.96 20.98
C ALA A 51 0.70 -14.87 20.04
N GLN A 52 1.85 -14.28 20.39
CA GLN A 52 2.55 -13.27 19.59
C GLN A 52 3.05 -13.81 18.23
N TYR A 53 3.31 -15.12 18.11
CA TYR A 53 3.71 -15.74 16.84
C TYR A 53 2.51 -16.06 15.95
N ILE A 54 1.34 -16.33 16.56
CA ILE A 54 0.11 -16.66 15.83
C ILE A 54 -0.63 -15.38 15.42
N PHE A 55 -0.60 -14.36 16.29
CA PHE A 55 -1.25 -13.07 16.12
C PHE A 55 -0.21 -11.95 16.22
N PRO A 56 0.69 -11.83 15.22
CA PRO A 56 1.78 -10.84 15.24
C PRO A 56 1.28 -9.38 15.28
N PHE A 57 0.02 -9.14 14.91
CA PHE A 57 -0.60 -7.81 14.85
C PHE A 57 -1.70 -7.61 15.90
N GLY A 58 -1.80 -8.49 16.90
CA GLY A 58 -2.91 -8.48 17.85
C GLY A 58 -4.26 -8.88 17.22
N ILE A 59 -5.34 -8.62 17.95
CA ILE A 59 -6.72 -8.82 17.47
C ILE A 59 -7.46 -7.50 17.59
N HIS A 60 -7.84 -6.93 16.45
CA HIS A 60 -8.58 -5.66 16.38
C HIS A 60 -9.87 -5.87 15.58
N GLU A 61 -10.99 -6.11 16.25
CA GLU A 61 -12.22 -6.59 15.60
C GLU A 61 -12.79 -5.59 14.61
N LYS A 62 -12.66 -4.29 14.89
CA LYS A 62 -13.09 -3.22 13.97
C LYS A 62 -12.26 -3.23 12.68
N ASN A 63 -10.95 -3.46 12.78
CA ASN A 63 -10.08 -3.55 11.62
C ASN A 63 -10.40 -4.83 10.83
N ILE A 64 -10.56 -5.97 11.52
CA ILE A 64 -10.94 -7.24 10.90
C ILE A 64 -12.22 -7.04 10.08
N LEU A 65 -13.27 -6.47 10.69
CA LEU A 65 -14.55 -6.27 10.01
C LEU A 65 -14.40 -5.33 8.80
N THR A 66 -13.73 -4.19 8.97
CA THR A 66 -13.51 -3.22 7.89
C THR A 66 -12.75 -3.85 6.72
N ASN A 67 -11.68 -4.60 7.01
CA ASN A 67 -10.84 -5.23 6.00
C ASN A 67 -11.53 -6.41 5.32
N VAL A 68 -12.25 -7.26 6.07
CA VAL A 68 -13.05 -8.37 5.53
C VAL A 68 -14.16 -7.85 4.62
N VAL A 69 -14.90 -6.85 5.07
CA VAL A 69 -16.02 -6.28 4.30
C VAL A 69 -15.48 -5.52 3.08
N GLY A 70 -14.41 -4.74 3.25
CA GLY A 70 -13.77 -3.98 2.19
C GLY A 70 -13.11 -4.84 1.12
N TYR A 71 -12.04 -5.56 1.49
CA TYR A 71 -11.26 -6.37 0.56
C TYR A 71 -11.94 -7.70 0.21
N GLY A 72 -12.57 -8.35 1.19
CA GLY A 72 -13.20 -9.66 0.99
C GLY A 72 -14.52 -9.60 0.21
N PHE A 73 -15.32 -8.53 0.40
CA PHE A 73 -16.64 -8.42 -0.23
C PHE A 73 -16.75 -7.25 -1.21
N TRP A 74 -16.59 -6.00 -0.78
CA TRP A 74 -16.90 -4.82 -1.60
C TRP A 74 -16.02 -4.67 -2.83
N LEU A 75 -14.73 -5.02 -2.72
CA LEU A 75 -13.79 -4.91 -3.83
C LEU A 75 -14.23 -5.73 -5.05
N TYR A 76 -14.88 -6.88 -4.81
CA TYR A 76 -15.31 -7.84 -5.84
C TYR A 76 -16.70 -8.41 -5.58
N PHE A 77 -17.67 -7.57 -5.19
CA PHE A 77 -18.98 -8.08 -4.75
C PHE A 77 -19.69 -8.93 -5.83
N TRP A 78 -19.47 -8.61 -7.11
CA TRP A 78 -20.01 -9.35 -8.26
C TRP A 78 -19.43 -10.77 -8.41
N LEU A 79 -18.27 -11.06 -7.82
CA LEU A 79 -17.72 -12.41 -7.68
C LEU A 79 -17.98 -13.01 -6.30
N ALA A 80 -18.00 -12.18 -5.24
CA ALA A 80 -18.26 -12.65 -3.88
C ALA A 80 -19.64 -13.31 -3.76
N ILE A 81 -20.69 -12.69 -4.33
CA ILE A 81 -22.05 -13.23 -4.32
C ILE A 81 -22.15 -14.63 -4.96
N PRO A 82 -21.73 -14.85 -6.23
CA PRO A 82 -21.77 -16.19 -6.81
C PRO A 82 -20.84 -17.17 -6.08
N SER A 83 -19.74 -16.72 -5.49
CA SER A 83 -18.87 -17.56 -4.66
C SER A 83 -19.60 -18.11 -3.43
N LEU A 84 -20.31 -17.25 -2.69
CA LEU A 84 -21.08 -17.65 -1.52
C LEU A 84 -22.22 -18.62 -1.88
N ILE A 85 -22.92 -18.37 -2.99
CA ILE A 85 -23.93 -19.30 -3.53
C ILE A 85 -23.27 -20.65 -3.87
N GLY A 86 -22.11 -20.63 -4.51
CA GLY A 86 -21.34 -21.82 -4.85
C GLY A 86 -20.96 -22.65 -3.63
N LEU A 87 -20.44 -22.01 -2.58
CA LEU A 87 -20.07 -22.69 -1.34
C LEU A 87 -21.29 -23.35 -0.69
N PHE A 88 -22.43 -22.66 -0.69
CA PHE A 88 -23.69 -23.23 -0.19
C PHE A 88 -24.12 -24.45 -0.99
N LEU A 89 -24.09 -24.39 -2.33
CA LEU A 89 -24.43 -25.51 -3.21
C LEU A 89 -23.50 -26.72 -3.03
N MET A 90 -22.19 -26.46 -2.83
CA MET A 90 -21.20 -27.49 -2.55
C MET A 90 -21.46 -28.18 -1.20
N TRP A 91 -21.83 -27.40 -0.18
CA TRP A 91 -22.14 -27.93 1.15
C TRP A 91 -23.35 -28.86 1.15
N GLN A 92 -24.39 -28.54 0.37
CA GLN A 92 -25.64 -29.30 0.30
C GLN A 92 -25.49 -30.68 -0.35
N LYS A 93 -24.53 -30.89 -1.25
CA LYS A 93 -24.37 -32.15 -1.99
C LYS A 93 -23.91 -33.36 -1.16
N ASN A 94 -23.64 -33.18 0.14
CA ASN A 94 -23.18 -34.24 1.05
C ASN A 94 -21.96 -35.04 0.55
N ASN A 95 -21.12 -34.43 -0.30
CA ASN A 95 -19.90 -35.03 -0.82
C ASN A 95 -18.72 -34.64 0.08
N LEU A 96 -17.98 -35.62 0.59
CA LEU A 96 -16.85 -35.40 1.48
C LEU A 96 -15.78 -34.46 0.87
N ARG A 97 -15.47 -34.60 -0.42
CA ARG A 97 -14.45 -33.77 -1.09
C ARG A 97 -14.89 -32.31 -1.19
N GLU A 98 -16.16 -32.09 -1.56
CA GLU A 98 -16.71 -30.73 -1.66
C GLU A 98 -16.82 -30.08 -0.27
N ARG A 99 -17.22 -30.84 0.75
CA ARG A 99 -17.24 -30.33 2.14
C ARG A 99 -15.84 -30.00 2.66
N LEU A 100 -14.86 -30.87 2.40
CA LEU A 100 -13.48 -30.61 2.78
C LEU A 100 -12.95 -29.33 2.11
N TYR A 101 -13.28 -29.11 0.84
CA TYR A 101 -12.96 -27.87 0.13
C TYR A 101 -13.57 -26.63 0.81
N VAL A 102 -14.87 -26.70 1.15
CA VAL A 102 -15.56 -25.60 1.86
C VAL A 102 -14.91 -25.35 3.22
N LEU A 103 -14.57 -26.39 3.97
CA LEU A 103 -13.91 -26.28 5.28
C LEU A 103 -12.51 -25.66 5.17
N ILE A 104 -11.70 -26.08 4.19
CA ILE A 104 -10.38 -25.49 3.93
C ILE A 104 -10.52 -24.02 3.54
N THR A 105 -11.47 -23.70 2.67
CA THR A 105 -11.74 -22.33 2.24
C THR A 105 -12.16 -21.45 3.42
N ALA A 106 -13.07 -21.94 4.27
CA ALA A 106 -13.50 -21.26 5.48
C ALA A 106 -12.34 -21.08 6.48
N PHE A 107 -11.51 -22.12 6.66
CA PHE A 107 -10.33 -22.04 7.52
C PHE A 107 -9.34 -20.98 7.03
N VAL A 108 -8.98 -21.00 5.74
CA VAL A 108 -8.08 -19.99 5.14
C VAL A 108 -8.67 -18.59 5.27
N PHE A 109 -9.97 -18.43 5.01
CA PHE A 109 -10.64 -17.14 5.15
C PHE A 109 -10.60 -16.62 6.59
N VAL A 110 -10.95 -17.45 7.57
CA VAL A 110 -10.92 -17.07 9.00
C VAL A 110 -9.49 -16.74 9.43
N TRP A 111 -8.51 -17.57 9.05
CA TRP A 111 -7.11 -17.34 9.36
C TRP A 111 -6.60 -16.02 8.77
N LEU A 112 -6.84 -15.76 7.47
CA LEU A 112 -6.48 -14.49 6.82
C LEU A 112 -7.18 -13.30 7.47
N SER A 113 -8.46 -13.45 7.82
CA SER A 113 -9.25 -12.41 8.47
C SER A 113 -8.68 -12.03 9.83
N ILE A 114 -8.25 -13.00 10.63
CA ILE A 114 -7.68 -12.71 11.95
C ILE A 114 -6.25 -12.16 11.82
N VAL A 115 -5.39 -12.82 11.03
CA VAL A 115 -3.98 -12.44 10.91
C VAL A 115 -3.85 -11.12 10.16
N TYR A 116 -4.34 -11.04 8.93
CA TYR A 116 -4.18 -9.84 8.12
C TYR A 116 -5.28 -8.83 8.38
N GLY A 117 -6.52 -9.25 8.65
CA GLY A 117 -7.61 -8.30 8.91
C GLY A 117 -7.40 -7.44 10.15
N SER A 118 -6.67 -7.91 11.17
CA SER A 118 -6.32 -7.08 12.34
C SER A 118 -5.33 -5.96 12.03
N TRP A 119 -4.57 -6.10 10.94
CA TRP A 119 -3.52 -5.16 10.57
C TRP A 119 -4.09 -3.89 9.91
N SER A 120 -3.53 -2.74 10.28
CA SER A 120 -3.78 -1.46 9.60
C SER A 120 -2.57 -1.12 8.74
N PHE A 121 -2.75 -1.17 7.41
CA PHE A 121 -1.67 -0.95 6.45
C PHE A 121 -2.05 0.12 5.42
N ASN A 122 -1.34 1.25 5.47
CA ASN A 122 -1.66 2.44 4.69
C ASN A 122 -0.54 2.75 3.69
N ASP A 123 -0.61 2.14 2.51
CA ASP A 123 0.26 2.50 1.36
C ASP A 123 -0.23 3.76 0.64
N ASN A 124 -1.53 4.01 0.69
CA ASN A 124 -2.14 5.18 0.09
C ASN A 124 -2.12 6.34 1.11
N PRO A 125 -1.73 7.57 0.70
CA PRO A 125 -1.86 8.75 1.55
C PRO A 125 -3.25 8.92 2.18
N ASP A 126 -4.30 8.46 1.48
CA ASP A 126 -5.64 8.33 2.05
C ASP A 126 -5.89 6.88 2.53
N PRO A 127 -5.91 6.63 3.85
CA PRO A 127 -6.09 5.29 4.42
C PRO A 127 -7.51 4.74 4.22
N SER A 128 -8.48 5.57 3.84
CA SER A 128 -9.86 5.14 3.61
C SER A 128 -10.07 4.46 2.25
N ILE A 129 -9.12 4.63 1.32
CA ILE A 129 -9.23 4.12 -0.05
C ILE A 129 -8.84 2.64 -0.12
N ILE A 130 -9.85 1.80 -0.29
CA ILE A 130 -9.69 0.36 -0.58
C ILE A 130 -9.55 0.16 -2.07
N THR A 131 -8.35 -0.22 -2.51
CA THR A 131 -8.04 -0.34 -3.93
C THR A 131 -6.99 -1.41 -4.21
N LEU A 132 -6.88 -1.82 -5.48
CA LEU A 132 -5.99 -2.89 -5.93
C LEU A 132 -4.51 -2.55 -5.84
N GLY A 133 -4.19 -1.26 -5.94
CA GLY A 133 -2.84 -0.72 -5.87
C GLY A 133 -2.25 -0.76 -4.46
N ASN A 134 -3.09 -0.92 -3.43
CA ASN A 134 -2.60 -1.13 -2.07
C ASN A 134 -1.96 -2.53 -2.00
N SER A 135 -0.71 -2.62 -1.54
CA SER A 135 -0.03 -3.93 -1.41
C SER A 135 -0.78 -4.89 -0.49
N TYR A 136 -1.60 -4.37 0.42
CA TYR A 136 -2.45 -5.15 1.31
C TYR A 136 -3.44 -6.06 0.58
N ALA A 137 -3.92 -5.70 -0.62
CA ALA A 137 -4.82 -6.53 -1.41
C ALA A 137 -4.22 -7.91 -1.75
N ARG A 138 -2.89 -8.02 -1.80
CA ARG A 138 -2.17 -9.25 -2.15
C ARG A 138 -2.35 -10.35 -1.11
N TYR A 139 -2.51 -10.00 0.16
CA TYR A 139 -2.71 -10.98 1.24
C TYR A 139 -4.05 -11.71 1.13
N TRP A 140 -5.01 -11.13 0.40
CA TRP A 140 -6.33 -11.71 0.15
C TRP A 140 -6.38 -12.57 -1.12
N LEU A 141 -5.33 -12.59 -1.95
CA LEU A 141 -5.30 -13.39 -3.19
C LEU A 141 -5.59 -14.89 -2.98
N PRO A 142 -5.07 -15.56 -1.93
CA PRO A 142 -5.37 -16.98 -1.72
C PRO A 142 -6.86 -17.25 -1.59
N ILE A 143 -7.61 -16.39 -0.88
CA ILE A 143 -9.05 -16.59 -0.74
C ILE A 143 -9.79 -16.28 -2.06
N PHE A 144 -9.36 -15.27 -2.83
CA PHE A 144 -9.96 -15.01 -4.13
C PHE A 144 -9.80 -16.19 -5.10
N VAL A 145 -8.64 -16.85 -5.09
CA VAL A 145 -8.40 -18.06 -5.88
C VAL A 145 -9.32 -19.20 -5.42
N LEU A 146 -9.43 -19.45 -4.12
CA LEU A 146 -10.30 -20.49 -3.58
C LEU A 146 -11.79 -20.21 -3.85
N LEU A 147 -12.21 -18.95 -3.86
CA LEU A 147 -13.60 -18.59 -4.13
C LEU A 147 -13.98 -18.66 -5.62
N SER A 148 -12.99 -18.66 -6.53
CA SER A 148 -13.23 -18.73 -7.97
C SER A 148 -13.94 -20.03 -8.41
N LEU A 149 -13.61 -21.17 -7.79
CA LEU A 149 -14.23 -22.46 -8.11
C LEU A 149 -15.72 -22.51 -7.68
N PRO A 150 -16.09 -22.18 -6.42
CA PRO A 150 -17.48 -22.00 -6.03
C PRO A 150 -18.26 -21.06 -6.95
N ALA A 151 -17.67 -19.91 -7.33
CA ALA A 151 -18.32 -18.98 -8.25
C ALA A 151 -18.63 -19.65 -9.60
N ALA A 152 -17.67 -20.39 -10.17
CA ALA A 152 -17.87 -21.12 -11.41
C ALA A 152 -18.98 -22.19 -11.29
N ILE A 153 -19.04 -22.92 -10.17
CA ILE A 153 -20.10 -23.92 -9.91
C ILE A 153 -21.48 -23.25 -9.84
N ALA A 154 -21.60 -22.09 -9.18
CA ALA A 154 -22.86 -21.34 -9.12
C ALA A 154 -23.32 -20.91 -10.52
N LEU A 155 -22.39 -20.39 -11.33
CA LEU A 155 -22.67 -20.00 -12.72
C LEU A 155 -23.04 -21.21 -13.60
N GLU A 156 -22.33 -22.34 -13.47
CA GLU A 156 -22.64 -23.57 -14.18
C GLU A 156 -24.06 -24.05 -13.84
N LYS A 157 -24.45 -24.03 -12.57
CA LYS A 157 -25.80 -24.42 -12.14
C LYS A 157 -26.87 -23.49 -12.70
N LEU A 158 -26.61 -22.19 -12.71
CA LEU A 158 -27.51 -21.20 -13.32
C LEU A 158 -27.67 -21.44 -14.83
N SER A 159 -26.61 -21.87 -15.53
CA SER A 159 -26.65 -22.17 -16.96
C SER A 159 -27.51 -23.38 -17.36
N LYS A 160 -27.70 -24.34 -16.44
CA LYS A 160 -28.43 -25.59 -16.68
C LYS A 160 -29.95 -25.49 -16.43
N VAL A 161 -30.45 -24.33 -15.99
CA VAL A 161 -31.88 -24.16 -15.70
C VAL A 161 -32.66 -24.05 -17.02
N ARG A 162 -33.62 -24.96 -17.22
CA ARG A 162 -34.28 -25.26 -18.52
C ARG A 162 -35.19 -24.16 -19.10
N PHE A 163 -35.54 -23.10 -18.37
CA PHE A 163 -36.48 -22.09 -18.88
C PHE A 163 -35.74 -20.97 -19.62
N ASP A 164 -36.30 -20.52 -20.74
CA ASP A 164 -35.73 -19.45 -21.59
C ASP A 164 -35.40 -18.16 -20.81
N LYS A 165 -36.22 -17.83 -19.80
CA LYS A 165 -35.97 -16.69 -18.91
C LYS A 165 -34.69 -16.84 -18.09
N HIS A 166 -34.34 -18.04 -17.63
CA HIS A 166 -33.12 -18.27 -16.86
C HIS A 166 -31.86 -18.29 -17.73
N LYS A 167 -31.98 -18.70 -19.01
CA LYS A 167 -30.89 -18.54 -19.98
C LYS A 167 -30.55 -17.07 -20.18
N MET A 168 -31.55 -16.19 -20.30
CA MET A 168 -31.32 -14.74 -20.34
C MET A 168 -30.68 -14.21 -19.06
N ILE A 169 -31.13 -14.67 -17.88
CA ILE A 169 -30.53 -14.28 -16.59
C ILE A 169 -29.07 -14.72 -16.51
N PHE A 170 -28.74 -15.94 -16.97
CA PHE A 170 -27.36 -16.43 -17.02
C PHE A 170 -26.47 -15.58 -17.94
N ILE A 171 -26.95 -15.28 -19.16
CA ILE A 171 -26.19 -14.44 -20.09
C ILE A 171 -26.00 -13.04 -19.49
N ALA A 172 -27.05 -12.47 -18.90
CA ALA A 172 -26.98 -11.16 -18.25
C ALA A 172 -26.01 -11.15 -17.06
N SER A 173 -26.01 -12.19 -16.22
CA SER A 173 -25.08 -12.28 -15.08
C SER A 173 -23.63 -12.45 -15.54
N LEU A 174 -23.40 -13.24 -16.59
CA LEU A 174 -22.08 -13.40 -17.20
C LEU A 174 -21.58 -12.07 -17.79
N LEU A 175 -22.42 -11.38 -18.57
CA LEU A 175 -22.09 -10.07 -19.12
C LEU A 175 -21.84 -9.03 -18.02
N LEU A 176 -22.60 -9.07 -16.92
CA LEU A 176 -22.38 -8.20 -15.77
C LEU A 176 -21.02 -8.48 -15.11
N ILE A 177 -20.68 -9.75 -14.84
CA ILE A 177 -19.40 -10.13 -14.22
C ILE A 177 -18.24 -9.73 -15.12
N VAL A 178 -18.32 -10.01 -16.42
CA VAL A 178 -17.27 -9.64 -17.40
C VAL A 178 -17.18 -8.13 -17.52
N GLY A 179 -18.31 -7.43 -17.62
CA GLY A 179 -18.38 -5.98 -17.75
C GLY A 179 -17.80 -5.24 -16.54
N LEU A 180 -18.17 -5.64 -15.33
CA LEU A 180 -17.63 -5.05 -14.09
C LEU A 180 -16.14 -5.35 -13.93
N SER A 181 -15.71 -6.58 -14.21
CA SER A 181 -14.29 -6.96 -14.18
C SER A 181 -13.48 -6.16 -15.20
N ALA A 182 -13.96 -6.04 -16.45
CA ALA A 182 -13.33 -5.24 -17.48
C ALA A 182 -13.27 -3.76 -17.09
N MET A 183 -14.36 -3.21 -16.58
CA MET A 183 -14.40 -1.82 -16.10
C MET A 183 -13.35 -1.58 -15.01
N ARG A 184 -13.16 -2.54 -14.09
CA ARG A 184 -12.16 -2.41 -13.02
C ARG A 184 -10.72 -2.52 -13.53
N VAL A 185 -10.46 -3.43 -14.47
CA VAL A 185 -9.14 -3.61 -15.08
C VAL A 185 -8.75 -2.44 -16.00
N PHE A 186 -9.66 -1.93 -16.82
CA PHE A 186 -9.33 -0.88 -17.80
C PHE A 186 -9.48 0.53 -17.23
N SER A 187 -10.58 0.79 -16.52
CA SER A 187 -11.01 2.14 -16.12
C SER A 187 -11.05 2.35 -14.59
N GLY A 188 -10.70 1.34 -13.79
CA GLY A 188 -10.60 1.48 -12.34
C GLY A 188 -9.52 2.49 -11.92
N GLN A 189 -9.50 2.85 -10.63
CA GLN A 189 -8.49 3.78 -10.08
C GLN A 189 -7.07 3.31 -10.40
N ASP A 190 -6.80 2.01 -10.21
CA ASP A 190 -5.54 1.35 -10.60
C ASP A 190 -5.63 0.66 -11.97
N GLY A 191 -6.60 1.04 -12.79
CA GLY A 191 -6.83 0.46 -14.11
C GLY A 191 -5.75 0.85 -15.11
N PHE A 192 -5.70 0.15 -16.25
CA PHE A 192 -4.69 0.38 -17.28
C PHE A 192 -4.67 1.79 -17.83
N ILE A 193 -5.83 2.42 -18.03
CA ILE A 193 -5.91 3.78 -18.58
C ILE A 193 -5.27 4.79 -17.61
N ASN A 194 -5.64 4.72 -16.34
CA ASN A 194 -5.11 5.62 -15.30
C ASN A 194 -3.63 5.37 -15.05
N SER A 195 -3.21 4.10 -14.98
CA SER A 195 -1.80 3.74 -14.86
C SER A 195 -0.96 4.29 -16.01
N ARG A 196 -1.45 4.18 -17.25
CA ARG A 196 -0.76 4.74 -18.43
C ARG A 196 -0.65 6.25 -18.36
N ASN A 197 -1.71 6.94 -17.95
CA ASN A 197 -1.69 8.40 -17.79
C ASN A 197 -0.71 8.83 -16.70
N ASN A 198 -0.70 8.15 -15.56
CA ASN A 198 0.23 8.39 -14.46
C ASN A 198 1.68 8.17 -14.91
N LEU A 199 1.97 7.10 -15.64
CA LEU A 199 3.30 6.85 -16.22
C LEU A 199 3.72 7.98 -17.17
N ARG A 200 2.81 8.48 -18.01
CA ARG A 200 3.12 9.61 -18.90
C ARG A 200 3.47 10.87 -18.11
N ILE A 201 2.70 11.19 -17.07
CA ILE A 201 2.95 12.34 -16.18
C ILE A 201 4.30 12.16 -15.45
N MET A 202 4.60 10.96 -14.95
CA MET A 202 5.90 10.66 -14.32
C MET A 202 7.07 10.83 -15.29
N MET A 203 6.92 10.41 -16.55
CA MET A 203 7.94 10.59 -17.59
C MET A 203 8.16 12.07 -17.94
N GLU A 204 7.10 12.87 -17.96
CA GLU A 204 7.19 14.32 -18.14
C GLU A 204 7.91 14.99 -16.96
N LYS A 205 7.49 14.67 -15.72
CA LYS A 205 8.15 15.13 -14.49
C LYS A 205 9.64 14.76 -14.48
N LYS A 206 9.96 13.50 -14.79
CA LYS A 206 11.34 13.02 -14.94
C LYS A 206 12.12 13.87 -15.93
N LYS A 207 11.58 14.08 -17.12
CA LYS A 207 12.24 14.87 -18.18
C LYS A 207 12.59 16.28 -17.69
N VAL A 208 11.64 16.97 -17.06
CA VAL A 208 11.88 18.33 -16.54
C VAL A 208 12.95 18.33 -15.45
N VAL A 209 12.95 17.35 -14.54
CA VAL A 209 14.01 17.23 -13.52
C VAL A 209 15.37 17.02 -14.17
N LEU A 210 15.49 16.13 -15.15
CA LEU A 210 16.75 15.87 -15.85
C LEU A 210 17.25 17.11 -16.63
N GLU A 211 16.35 17.84 -17.28
CA GLU A 211 16.69 19.05 -18.05
C GLU A 211 17.10 20.24 -17.15
N ASN A 212 16.64 20.27 -15.89
CA ASN A 212 16.89 21.37 -14.97
C ASN A 212 17.89 21.03 -13.84
N THR A 213 18.55 19.87 -13.92
CA THR A 213 19.56 19.44 -12.94
C THR A 213 20.81 18.89 -13.63
N PRO A 214 22.02 19.19 -13.11
CA PRO A 214 23.26 18.56 -13.57
C PRO A 214 23.22 17.03 -13.41
N ASP A 215 24.03 16.30 -14.18
CA ASP A 215 24.03 14.83 -14.16
C ASP A 215 24.55 14.24 -12.86
N GLU A 216 25.48 14.93 -12.20
CA GLU A 216 26.04 14.56 -10.91
C GLU A 216 25.14 14.92 -9.73
N ALA A 217 24.01 15.61 -9.97
CA ALA A 217 23.14 16.12 -8.93
C ALA A 217 22.55 15.02 -8.03
N ILE A 218 22.37 15.36 -6.76
CA ILE A 218 21.66 14.56 -5.78
C ILE A 218 20.25 15.12 -5.66
N ILE A 219 19.24 14.30 -5.91
CA ILE A 219 17.83 14.67 -5.79
C ILE A 219 17.25 14.06 -4.53
N ILE A 220 16.75 14.88 -3.63
CA ILE A 220 15.96 14.44 -2.50
C ILE A 220 14.53 14.29 -3.02
N ALA A 221 13.94 13.11 -2.84
CA ALA A 221 12.58 12.81 -3.27
C ALA A 221 11.78 12.19 -2.12
N ASP A 222 10.46 12.38 -2.14
CA ASP A 222 9.56 11.64 -1.24
C ASP A 222 9.01 10.39 -1.95
N MET A 223 8.37 10.56 -3.13
CA MET A 223 7.79 9.45 -3.92
C MET A 223 8.35 9.35 -5.35
N ALA A 224 9.24 10.27 -5.73
CA ALA A 224 9.77 10.37 -7.09
C ALA A 224 11.03 9.51 -7.35
N ASP A 225 11.50 8.80 -6.32
CA ASP A 225 12.72 7.99 -6.38
C ASP A 225 12.68 6.94 -7.50
N LYS A 226 11.53 6.28 -7.65
CA LYS A 226 11.33 5.15 -8.58
C LYS A 226 11.52 5.50 -10.04
N TYR A 227 11.23 6.74 -10.45
CA TYR A 227 11.36 7.15 -11.86
C TYR A 227 12.57 8.03 -12.13
N LEU A 228 13.19 8.62 -11.10
CA LEU A 228 14.43 9.39 -11.23
C LEU A 228 15.68 8.51 -11.22
N TRP A 229 15.66 7.39 -10.49
CA TRP A 229 16.72 6.39 -10.54
C TRP A 229 16.64 5.56 -11.84
N PRO A 230 17.77 5.18 -12.48
CA PRO A 230 19.17 5.40 -12.08
C PRO A 230 19.80 6.70 -12.60
N ASP A 231 19.06 7.51 -13.37
CA ASP A 231 19.59 8.69 -14.08
C ASP A 231 20.03 9.81 -13.13
N ARG A 232 19.50 9.84 -11.91
CA ARG A 232 19.96 10.71 -10.81
C ARG A 232 20.21 9.90 -9.54
N LYS A 233 21.12 10.40 -8.71
CA LYS A 233 21.28 9.88 -7.33
C LYS A 233 20.14 10.41 -6.49
N VAL A 234 19.43 9.53 -5.79
CA VAL A 234 18.25 9.89 -5.01
C VAL A 234 18.47 9.60 -3.52
N ILE A 235 18.01 10.52 -2.67
CA ILE A 235 17.90 10.35 -1.22
C ILE A 235 16.41 10.46 -0.84
N THR A 236 15.93 9.56 0.02
CA THR A 236 14.52 9.45 0.41
C THR A 236 14.41 9.20 1.92
N PRO A 237 13.47 9.82 2.66
CA PRO A 237 12.63 10.97 2.31
C PRO A 237 13.25 12.31 2.75
N LEU A 238 12.65 13.45 2.37
CA LEU A 238 13.10 14.78 2.85
C LEU A 238 12.97 14.91 4.37
N ARG A 239 11.87 14.40 4.94
CA ARG A 239 11.48 14.62 6.34
C ARG A 239 12.26 13.78 7.37
N SER A 240 13.32 13.09 6.94
CA SER A 240 14.17 12.31 7.83
C SER A 240 15.28 13.18 8.41
N ASP A 241 15.53 13.09 9.72
CA ASP A 241 16.67 13.76 10.35
C ASP A 241 18.00 13.29 9.76
N ALA A 242 18.09 12.04 9.31
CA ALA A 242 19.28 11.54 8.60
C ALA A 242 19.52 12.30 7.27
N THR A 243 18.45 12.66 6.56
CA THR A 243 18.54 13.49 5.35
C THR A 243 19.03 14.88 5.71
N TYR A 244 18.46 15.53 6.73
CA TYR A 244 18.91 16.87 7.15
C TYR A 244 20.38 16.89 7.58
N ASN A 245 20.82 15.89 8.35
CA ASN A 245 22.20 15.79 8.83
C ASN A 245 23.23 15.67 7.71
N ILE A 246 22.88 15.13 6.53
CA ILE A 246 23.81 14.99 5.41
C ILE A 246 23.79 16.18 4.45
N LEU A 247 22.74 17.03 4.47
CA LEU A 247 22.61 18.15 3.53
C LEU A 247 23.80 19.12 3.50
N PRO A 248 24.37 19.56 4.65
CA PRO A 248 25.46 20.54 4.64
C PRO A 248 26.67 20.03 3.87
N ILE A 249 27.01 18.76 4.09
CA ILE A 249 28.12 18.07 3.42
C ILE A 249 27.78 17.83 1.95
N ALA A 250 26.55 17.39 1.66
CA ALA A 250 26.12 17.08 0.30
C ALA A 250 26.16 18.31 -0.61
N VAL A 251 25.70 19.46 -0.13
CA VAL A 251 25.68 20.74 -0.86
C VAL A 251 27.10 21.24 -1.18
N ASP A 252 28.07 20.97 -0.30
CA ASP A 252 29.49 21.28 -0.55
C ASP A 252 30.13 20.36 -1.59
N CYS A 253 29.65 19.12 -1.70
CA CYS A 253 30.24 18.13 -2.60
C CYS A 253 29.62 18.17 -4.00
N ARG A 254 28.29 18.36 -4.09
CA ARG A 254 27.52 18.24 -5.35
C ARG A 254 26.29 19.15 -5.32
N PRO A 255 25.74 19.51 -6.50
CA PRO A 255 24.43 20.17 -6.58
C PRO A 255 23.33 19.30 -5.94
N VAL A 256 22.65 19.84 -4.93
CA VAL A 256 21.53 19.17 -4.25
C VAL A 256 20.22 19.86 -4.58
N PHE A 257 19.21 19.05 -4.91
CA PHE A 257 17.87 19.50 -5.21
C PHE A 257 16.85 18.72 -4.38
N TYR A 258 15.68 19.28 -4.18
CA TYR A 258 14.50 18.56 -3.69
C TYR A 258 13.42 18.59 -4.77
N PHE A 259 12.83 17.43 -5.03
CA PHE A 259 11.68 17.29 -5.90
C PHE A 259 10.58 16.52 -5.18
N GLY A 260 9.44 17.20 -4.97
CA GLY A 260 8.29 16.64 -4.28
C GLY A 260 7.12 17.61 -4.31
N ILE A 261 6.11 17.36 -3.48
CA ILE A 261 4.93 18.21 -3.39
C ILE A 261 5.33 19.68 -3.19
N THR A 262 4.60 20.58 -3.84
CA THR A 262 4.86 22.01 -3.70
C THR A 262 4.65 22.42 -2.25
N LEU A 263 5.74 22.84 -1.60
CA LEU A 263 5.75 23.18 -0.19
C LEU A 263 5.02 24.51 0.04
N PRO A 264 4.05 24.57 0.96
CA PRO A 264 3.47 25.83 1.41
C PRO A 264 4.54 26.76 2.00
N ASP A 265 4.32 28.07 1.93
CA ASP A 265 5.28 29.07 2.45
C ASP A 265 5.62 28.88 3.93
N LYS A 266 4.64 28.44 4.74
CA LYS A 266 4.84 28.11 6.15
C LYS A 266 5.88 26.99 6.35
N ASP A 267 5.90 26.01 5.46
CA ASP A 267 6.78 24.84 5.55
C ASP A 267 8.18 25.21 5.04
N LEU A 268 8.26 26.02 3.98
CA LEU A 268 9.53 26.62 3.53
C LEU A 268 10.16 27.49 4.61
N LYS A 269 9.35 28.31 5.30
CA LYS A 269 9.79 29.13 6.43
C LYS A 269 10.28 28.28 7.59
N TYR A 270 9.52 27.24 7.98
CA TYR A 270 9.93 26.30 9.01
C TYR A 270 11.25 25.60 8.67
N LEU A 271 11.40 25.13 7.42
CA LEU A 271 12.64 24.50 6.97
C LEU A 271 13.83 25.46 7.11
N LYS A 272 13.67 26.71 6.66
CA LYS A 272 14.72 27.74 6.73
C LYS A 272 15.07 28.16 8.16
N GLU A 273 14.07 28.40 9.00
CA GLU A 273 14.26 29.01 10.33
C GLU A 273 14.52 27.99 11.44
N VAL A 274 14.11 26.73 11.24
CA VAL A 274 14.20 25.70 12.28
C VAL A 274 15.12 24.57 11.86
N LYS A 275 14.81 23.87 10.75
CA LYS A 275 15.53 22.64 10.38
C LYS A 275 16.89 22.89 9.74
N LEU A 276 17.06 23.99 9.00
CA LEU A 276 18.25 24.30 8.22
C LEU A 276 18.99 25.58 8.67
N ALA A 277 18.53 26.20 9.75
CA ALA A 277 19.08 27.45 10.24
C ALA A 277 20.55 27.33 10.67
N SER A 278 20.91 26.22 11.33
CA SER A 278 22.27 25.92 11.78
C SER A 278 23.29 25.91 10.63
N ASP A 279 22.84 25.45 9.46
CA ASP A 279 23.71 25.20 8.31
C ASP A 279 23.59 26.29 7.24
N GLN A 280 22.80 27.33 7.53
CA GLN A 280 22.51 28.45 6.62
C GLN A 280 21.99 27.98 5.25
N LEU A 281 21.25 26.87 5.23
CA LEU A 281 20.70 26.29 4.01
C LEU A 281 19.25 26.76 3.78
N TYR A 282 18.87 26.89 2.52
CA TYR A 282 17.49 27.17 2.14
C TYR A 282 17.13 26.54 0.79
N PHE A 283 15.83 26.40 0.56
CA PHE A 283 15.26 25.91 -0.68
C PHE A 283 14.87 27.08 -1.57
N LYS A 284 15.40 27.11 -2.80
CA LYS A 284 15.02 28.08 -3.84
C LYS A 284 14.21 27.36 -4.92
N PRO A 285 12.93 27.72 -5.16
CA PRO A 285 12.15 27.10 -6.23
C PRO A 285 12.77 27.40 -7.60
N ILE A 286 12.76 26.41 -8.48
CA ILE A 286 13.26 26.50 -9.85
C ILE A 286 12.10 26.44 -10.83
N ILE A 287 11.34 25.34 -10.77
CA ILE A 287 10.25 25.06 -11.70
C ILE A 287 9.19 24.21 -11.00
N SER A 288 7.92 24.53 -11.26
CA SER A 288 6.76 23.78 -10.77
C SER A 288 6.11 23.01 -11.92
N ILE A 289 5.70 21.78 -11.66
CA ILE A 289 5.09 20.87 -12.63
C ILE A 289 3.92 20.18 -11.95
N ASN A 290 2.70 20.52 -12.36
CA ASN A 290 1.47 20.09 -11.69
C ASN A 290 1.48 20.49 -10.21
N ASP A 291 1.46 19.51 -9.31
CA ASP A 291 1.41 19.61 -7.86
C ASP A 291 2.80 19.58 -7.20
N GLU A 292 3.87 19.39 -7.97
CA GLU A 292 5.23 19.23 -7.48
C GLU A 292 6.13 20.38 -7.92
N THR A 293 7.16 20.66 -7.14
CA THR A 293 8.14 21.72 -7.43
C THR A 293 9.56 21.20 -7.24
N LEU A 294 10.44 21.57 -8.17
CA LEU A 294 11.87 21.36 -8.08
C LEU A 294 12.50 22.56 -7.36
N TYR A 295 13.17 22.29 -6.26
CA TYR A 295 13.88 23.28 -5.45
C TYR A 295 15.38 23.02 -5.50
N LYS A 296 16.19 24.06 -5.65
CA LYS A 296 17.63 24.01 -5.41
C LYS A 296 17.91 24.22 -3.92
N VAL A 297 18.74 23.38 -3.32
CA VAL A 297 19.25 23.62 -1.96
C VAL A 297 20.50 24.49 -2.09
N MET A 298 20.52 25.63 -1.40
CA MET A 298 21.62 26.60 -1.48
C MET A 298 22.05 27.07 -0.08
N LYS A 299 23.33 27.43 0.06
CA LYS A 299 23.84 28.16 1.22
C LYS A 299 23.55 29.65 1.09
N ASN A 300 23.31 30.31 2.21
CA ASN A 300 23.13 31.75 2.26
C ASN A 300 24.51 32.41 2.16
N GLU A 301 24.86 32.98 1.01
CA GLU A 301 26.19 33.59 0.79
C GLU A 301 26.35 34.98 1.45
N ASN A 302 25.31 35.47 2.14
CA ASN A 302 25.30 36.76 2.80
C ASN A 302 25.67 36.63 4.29
N GLU A 303 26.94 36.34 4.56
CA GLU A 303 27.63 36.61 5.85
C GLU A 303 29.13 36.29 5.67
N LYS A 304 29.84 37.16 4.96
CA LYS A 304 31.30 37.30 5.06
C LYS A 304 31.64 38.74 5.39
#